data_AF-A0A0L0UIG2-F1
#
_entry.id   AF-A0A0L0UIG2-F1
#
_cell.length_a   1.000
_cell.length_b   1.000
_cell.length_c   1.000
_cell.angle_alpha   90.00
_cell.angle_beta   90.00
_cell.angle_gamma   90.00
#
_symmetry.space_group_name_H-M   'P 1'
#
loop_
_entity.id
_entity.type
_entity.pdbx_description
1 polymer ?
#
loop_
_entity_poly.entity_id
_entity_poly.type
_entity_poly.pdbx_seq_one_letter_code
_entity_poly.pdbx_strand_id
1 'polypeptide(L)'
;RRDEARWVLTDLSDVRNPHAGSGGNYSTRFFREQWEAQRKFHEDHTEAEEERRSKLVSYYQQEVVVELLRKRLQGPEIFLATEQEVLDLLDSITQHSAKLRRQLDELTREPDLQRVVNGT
;
A
#
# COMPACT_ATOMS: atom_id res chain seq x y z
N ARG A 1 -17.49 -5.07 27.93
CA ARG A 1 -16.30 -4.47 27.25
C ARG A 1 -15.23 -3.92 28.20
N ARG A 2 -15.46 -2.84 28.99
CA ARG A 2 -14.39 -2.29 29.86
C ARG A 2 -14.03 -3.20 31.03
N ASP A 3 -15.02 -3.86 31.63
CA ASP A 3 -14.80 -4.79 32.73
C ASP A 3 -14.16 -6.10 32.27
N GLU A 4 -14.58 -6.63 31.13
CA GLU A 4 -13.94 -7.80 30.47
C GLU A 4 -12.44 -7.57 30.23
N ALA A 5 -12.07 -6.41 29.67
CA ALA A 5 -10.66 -6.08 29.45
C ALA A 5 -9.86 -5.99 30.76
N ARG A 6 -10.52 -5.54 31.85
CA ARG A 6 -9.90 -5.45 33.17
C ARG A 6 -9.63 -6.82 33.76
N TRP A 7 -10.57 -7.76 33.61
CA TRP A 7 -10.40 -9.16 34.02
C TRP A 7 -9.25 -9.83 33.26
N VAL A 8 -9.22 -9.70 31.94
CA VAL A 8 -8.15 -10.27 31.10
C VAL A 8 -6.77 -9.74 31.50
N LEU A 9 -6.63 -8.43 31.73
CA LEU A 9 -5.36 -7.85 32.17
C LEU A 9 -4.95 -8.31 33.58
N THR A 10 -5.92 -8.62 34.43
CA THR A 10 -5.66 -9.14 35.78
C THR A 10 -5.13 -10.57 35.68
N ASP A 11 -5.82 -11.43 34.94
CA ASP A 11 -5.40 -12.82 34.71
C ASP A 11 -4.01 -12.90 34.05
N LEU A 12 -3.74 -12.03 33.08
CA LEU A 12 -2.43 -11.99 32.42
C LEU A 12 -1.31 -11.49 33.35
N SER A 13 -1.64 -10.73 34.41
CA SER A 13 -0.63 -10.27 35.37
C SER A 13 -0.07 -11.40 36.23
N ASP A 14 -0.76 -12.54 36.29
CA ASP A 14 -0.30 -13.75 36.96
C ASP A 14 0.54 -14.66 36.04
N VAL A 15 0.58 -14.36 34.74
CA VAL A 15 1.35 -15.12 33.75
C VAL A 15 2.78 -14.60 33.67
N ARG A 16 3.74 -15.53 33.60
CA ARG A 16 5.16 -15.22 33.42
C ARG A 16 5.39 -14.51 32.08
N ASN A 17 6.10 -13.38 32.09
CA ASN A 17 6.42 -12.65 30.87
C ASN A 17 7.69 -13.22 30.21
N PRO A 18 7.61 -13.88 29.05
CA PRO A 18 8.76 -14.44 28.34
C PRO A 18 9.69 -13.36 27.77
N HIS A 19 9.22 -12.11 27.66
CA HIS A 19 9.99 -10.98 27.16
C HIS A 19 10.74 -10.23 28.27
N ALA A 20 10.50 -10.55 29.54
CA ALA A 20 11.23 -9.97 30.65
C ALA A 20 12.50 -10.79 30.91
N GLY A 21 13.68 -10.19 30.72
CA GLY A 21 14.97 -10.85 30.97
C GLY A 21 15.17 -11.33 32.42
N SER A 22 14.43 -10.76 33.38
CA SER A 22 14.43 -11.16 34.79
C SER A 22 13.42 -12.27 35.14
N GLY A 23 12.63 -12.75 34.17
CA GLY A 23 11.69 -13.84 34.36
C GLY A 23 10.49 -13.54 35.26
N GLY A 24 10.15 -12.26 35.46
CA GLY A 24 8.96 -11.83 36.19
C GLY A 24 7.66 -11.98 35.39
N ASN A 25 6.53 -11.79 36.06
CA ASN A 25 5.21 -11.81 35.41
C ASN A 25 4.95 -10.54 34.58
N TYR A 26 3.90 -10.58 33.76
CA TYR A 26 3.45 -9.37 33.06
C TYR A 26 3.04 -8.29 34.07
N SER A 27 3.25 -7.03 33.68
CA SER A 27 2.90 -5.89 34.50
C SER A 27 2.02 -4.93 33.72
N THR A 28 1.22 -4.15 34.44
CA THR A 28 0.44 -3.05 33.85
C THR A 28 1.33 -2.08 33.07
N ARG A 29 2.57 -1.84 33.53
CA ARG A 29 3.54 -1.00 32.82
C ARG A 29 3.88 -1.60 31.45
N PHE A 30 4.20 -2.90 31.41
CA PHE A 30 4.49 -3.60 30.16
C PHE A 30 3.31 -3.51 29.18
N PHE A 31 2.07 -3.77 29.62
CA PHE A 31 0.91 -3.67 28.74
C PHE A 31 0.70 -2.27 28.19
N ARG A 32 0.96 -1.22 28.99
CA ARG A 32 0.87 0.16 28.53
C ARG A 32 1.94 0.48 27.49
N GLU A 33 3.19 0.11 27.76
CA GLU A 33 4.32 0.30 26.83
C GLU A 33 4.07 -0.44 25.51
N GLN A 34 3.57 -1.68 25.56
CA GLN A 34 3.21 -2.44 24.36
C GLN A 34 2.02 -1.83 23.62
N TRP A 35 0.99 -1.35 24.33
CA TRP A 35 -0.14 -0.66 23.71
C TRP A 35 0.27 0.64 23.02
N GLU A 36 1.15 1.42 23.64
CA GLU A 36 1.71 2.64 23.03
C GLU A 36 2.57 2.30 21.81
N ALA A 37 3.41 1.26 21.89
CA ALA A 37 4.21 0.78 20.77
C ALA A 37 3.32 0.28 19.62
N GLN A 38 2.24 -0.45 19.91
CA GLN A 38 1.28 -0.93 18.92
C GLN A 38 0.49 0.22 18.28
N ARG A 39 0.06 1.21 19.07
CA ARG A 39 -0.62 2.40 18.52
C ARG A 39 0.32 3.18 17.62
N LYS A 40 1.56 3.42 18.04
CA LYS A 40 2.55 4.10 17.22
C LYS A 40 2.87 3.32 15.95
N PHE A 41 3.10 2.01 16.05
CA PHE A 41 3.30 1.15 14.90
C PHE A 41 2.11 1.22 13.94
N HIS A 42 0.89 1.16 14.47
CA HIS A 42 -0.33 1.25 13.67
C HIS A 42 -0.47 2.63 13.02
N GLU A 43 -0.21 3.73 13.72
CA GLU A 43 -0.23 5.08 13.16
C GLU A 43 0.80 5.20 12.02
N ASP A 44 2.07 4.86 12.30
CA ASP A 44 3.18 4.94 11.34
C ASP A 44 2.97 4.01 10.12
N HIS A 45 2.50 2.77 10.33
CA HIS A 45 2.25 1.82 9.23
C HIS A 45 0.94 2.08 8.49
N THR A 46 -0.10 2.64 9.13
CA THR A 46 -1.37 2.90 8.43
C THR A 46 -1.20 4.01 7.42
N GLU A 47 -0.50 5.08 7.76
CA GLU A 47 -0.26 6.19 6.81
C GLU A 47 0.61 5.72 5.63
N ALA A 48 1.71 5.02 5.92
CA ALA A 48 2.57 4.47 4.88
C ALA A 48 1.83 3.46 3.98
N GLU A 49 1.04 2.55 4.56
CA GLU A 49 0.22 1.59 3.80
C GLU A 49 -0.90 2.26 3.00
N GLU A 50 -1.51 3.32 3.52
CA GLU A 50 -2.55 4.07 2.83
C GLU A 50 -1.97 4.84 1.64
N GLU A 51 -0.83 5.50 1.82
CA GLU A 51 -0.08 6.13 0.73
C GLU A 51 0.31 5.09 -0.34
N ARG A 52 0.81 3.93 0.10
CA ARG A 52 1.17 2.80 -0.75
C ARG A 52 -0.01 2.30 -1.58
N ARG A 53 -1.17 2.09 -0.96
CA ARG A 53 -2.40 1.68 -1.64
C ARG A 53 -2.87 2.74 -2.63
N SER A 54 -2.81 4.02 -2.25
CA SER A 54 -3.15 5.13 -3.13
C SER A 54 -2.27 5.16 -4.38
N LYS A 55 -0.94 5.00 -4.23
CA LYS A 55 0.00 4.89 -5.35
C LYS A 55 -0.32 3.71 -6.27
N LEU A 56 -0.62 2.53 -5.72
CA LEU A 56 -1.02 1.35 -6.50
C LEU A 56 -2.34 1.54 -7.26
N VAL A 57 -3.35 2.12 -6.63
CA VAL A 57 -4.63 2.43 -7.30
C VAL A 57 -4.39 3.39 -8.46
N SER A 58 -3.61 4.44 -8.24
CA SER A 58 -3.24 5.40 -9.28
C SER A 58 -2.49 4.73 -10.44
N TYR A 59 -1.57 3.80 -10.15
CA TYR A 59 -0.86 3.02 -11.16
C TYR A 59 -1.83 2.19 -12.02
N TYR A 60 -2.72 1.40 -11.40
CA TYR A 60 -3.68 0.58 -12.15
C TYR A 60 -4.67 1.43 -12.98
N GLN A 61 -5.09 2.59 -12.45
CA GLN A 61 -5.91 3.53 -13.23
C GLN A 61 -5.17 4.02 -14.48
N GLN A 62 -3.89 4.35 -14.37
CA GLN A 62 -3.09 4.77 -15.52
C GLN A 62 -2.87 3.62 -16.51
N GLU A 63 -2.67 2.39 -16.04
CA GLU A 63 -2.55 1.21 -16.90
C GLU A 63 -3.81 1.01 -17.74
N VAL A 64 -5.00 1.11 -17.12
CA VAL A 64 -6.28 1.02 -17.83
C VAL A 64 -6.42 2.10 -18.91
N VAL A 65 -5.98 3.33 -18.64
CA VAL A 65 -6.00 4.42 -19.63
C VAL A 65 -5.11 4.09 -20.81
N VAL A 66 -3.87 3.63 -20.58
CA VAL A 66 -2.94 3.25 -21.65
C VAL A 66 -3.52 2.12 -22.51
N GLU A 67 -4.10 1.10 -21.88
CA GLU A 67 -4.74 -0.02 -22.59
C GLU A 67 -5.94 0.43 -23.42
N LEU A 68 -6.77 1.34 -22.91
CA LEU A 68 -7.87 1.91 -23.66
C LEU A 68 -7.38 2.68 -24.90
N LEU A 69 -6.35 3.51 -24.74
CA LEU A 69 -5.79 4.28 -25.86
C LEU A 69 -5.16 3.36 -26.92
N ARG A 70 -4.45 2.30 -26.50
CA ARG A 70 -3.91 1.27 -27.41
C ARG A 70 -5.02 0.56 -28.17
N LYS A 71 -6.11 0.19 -27.50
CA LYS A 71 -7.29 -0.42 -28.15
C LYS A 71 -7.91 0.52 -29.18
N ARG A 72 -8.03 1.81 -28.87
CA ARG A 72 -8.54 2.82 -29.83
C ARG A 72 -7.63 2.96 -31.05
N LEU A 73 -6.31 2.91 -30.85
CA LEU A 73 -5.34 2.94 -31.96
C LEU A 73 -5.45 1.71 -32.88
N GLN A 74 -5.78 0.56 -32.31
CA GLN A 74 -6.00 -0.69 -33.04
C GLN A 74 -7.44 -0.84 -33.57
N GLY A 75 -8.34 0.06 -33.15
CA GLY A 75 -9.75 0.02 -33.46
C GLY A 75 -10.08 0.61 -34.83
N PRO A 76 -11.23 0.24 -35.42
CA PRO A 76 -11.66 0.76 -36.71
C PRO A 76 -11.92 2.28 -36.70
N GLU A 77 -12.08 2.89 -35.53
CA GLU A 77 -12.28 4.33 -35.37
C GLU A 77 -11.08 5.14 -35.89
N ILE A 78 -9.90 4.52 -35.99
CA ILE A 78 -8.70 5.16 -36.55
C ILE A 78 -8.89 5.59 -38.01
N PHE A 79 -9.73 4.88 -38.77
CA PHE A 79 -10.01 5.21 -40.18
C PHE A 79 -10.89 6.46 -40.34
N LEU A 80 -11.54 6.90 -39.25
CA LEU A 80 -12.35 8.12 -39.21
C LEU A 80 -11.58 9.30 -38.62
N ALA A 81 -10.38 9.05 -38.06
CA ALA A 81 -9.54 10.08 -37.45
C ALA A 81 -8.70 10.81 -38.51
N THR A 82 -8.48 12.09 -38.28
CA THR A 82 -7.49 12.89 -39.00
C THR A 82 -6.08 12.49 -38.56
N GLU A 83 -5.09 12.77 -39.41
CA GLU A 83 -3.67 12.52 -39.08
C GLU A 83 -3.27 13.19 -37.76
N GLN A 84 -3.73 14.43 -37.51
CA GLN A 84 -3.44 15.14 -36.26
C GLN A 84 -4.04 14.42 -35.04
N GLU A 85 -5.28 13.93 -35.13
CA GLU A 85 -5.90 13.17 -34.03
C GLU A 85 -5.17 11.84 -33.75
N VAL A 86 -4.59 11.22 -34.77
CA VAL A 86 -3.73 10.03 -34.60
C VAL A 86 -2.42 10.40 -33.91
N LEU A 87 -1.78 11.51 -34.30
CA LEU A 87 -0.56 11.99 -33.64
C LEU A 87 -0.83 12.34 -32.16
N ASP A 88 -1.92 13.05 -31.88
CA ASP A 88 -2.33 13.39 -30.50
C ASP A 88 -2.59 12.13 -29.66
N LEU A 89 -3.18 11.08 -30.26
CA LEU A 89 -3.40 9.79 -29.62
C LEU A 89 -2.06 9.08 -29.30
N LEU A 90 -1.11 9.08 -30.23
CA LEU A 90 0.22 8.50 -30.02
C LEU A 90 1.02 9.25 -28.94
N ASP A 91 0.94 10.58 -28.94
CA ASP A 91 1.55 11.42 -27.91
C ASP A 91 0.94 11.14 -26.54
N SER A 92 -0.39 11.01 -26.46
CA SER A 92 -1.10 10.62 -25.24
C SER A 92 -0.63 9.25 -24.73
N ILE A 93 -0.57 8.24 -25.60
CA ILE A 93 -0.07 6.91 -25.22
C ILE A 93 1.37 7.00 -24.68
N THR A 94 2.23 7.77 -25.34
CA THR A 94 3.63 7.94 -24.95
C THR A 94 3.75 8.61 -23.59
N GLN A 95 3.01 9.69 -23.36
CA GLN A 95 3.00 10.43 -22.09
C GLN A 95 2.49 9.57 -20.94
N HIS A 96 1.34 8.90 -21.13
CA HIS A 96 0.76 8.03 -20.10
C HIS A 96 1.65 6.80 -19.82
N SER A 97 2.27 6.21 -20.85
CA SER A 97 3.23 5.11 -20.68
C SER A 97 4.49 5.54 -19.92
N ALA A 98 4.99 6.75 -20.18
CA ALA A 98 6.14 7.31 -19.45
C ALA A 98 5.78 7.58 -17.98
N LYS A 99 4.58 8.10 -17.71
CA LYS A 99 4.06 8.28 -16.35
C LYS A 99 3.95 6.94 -15.62
N LEU A 100 3.37 5.93 -16.29
CA LEU A 100 3.22 4.58 -15.74
C LEU A 100 4.56 3.97 -15.35
N ARG A 101 5.60 4.15 -16.18
CA ARG A 101 6.98 3.71 -15.87
C ARG A 101 7.55 4.40 -14.64
N ARG A 102 7.36 5.72 -14.50
CA ARG A 102 7.81 6.46 -13.31
C ARG A 102 7.12 5.98 -12.04
N GLN A 103 5.79 5.77 -12.10
CA GLN A 103 5.03 5.23 -10.98
C GLN A 103 5.49 3.82 -10.61
N LEU A 104 5.80 2.97 -11.60
CA LEU A 104 6.37 1.65 -11.34
C LEU A 104 7.74 1.78 -10.65
N ASP A 105 8.63 2.64 -11.14
CA ASP A 105 9.95 2.85 -10.52
C ASP A 105 9.84 3.35 -9.07
N GLU A 106 8.91 4.27 -8.79
CA GLU A 106 8.59 4.75 -7.44
C GLU A 106 8.13 3.60 -6.56
N LEU A 107 7.17 2.79 -7.03
CA LEU A 107 6.68 1.63 -6.29
C LEU A 107 7.77 0.57 -6.07
N THR A 108 8.69 0.38 -7.02
CA THR A 108 9.72 -0.66 -6.95
C THR A 108 10.93 -0.24 -6.10
N ARG A 109 11.13 1.06 -5.85
CA ARG A 109 12.22 1.57 -4.99
C ARG A 109 11.89 1.52 -3.50
N GLU A 110 10.63 1.38 -3.12
CA GLU A 110 10.22 1.22 -1.74
C GLU A 110 10.39 -0.26 -1.30
N PRO A 111 11.23 -0.57 -0.29
CA PRO A 111 11.57 -1.95 0.08
C PRO A 111 10.38 -2.78 0.58
N ASP A 112 9.36 -2.14 1.15
CA ASP A 112 8.12 -2.81 1.59
C ASP A 112 7.19 -3.17 0.42
N LEU A 113 7.36 -2.53 -0.75
CA LEU A 113 6.55 -2.75 -1.95
C LEU A 113 7.09 -3.82 -2.91
N GLN A 114 8.39 -4.11 -2.85
CA GLN A 114 9.04 -5.10 -3.73
C GLN A 114 8.52 -6.53 -3.53
N ARG A 115 8.05 -6.88 -2.31
CA ARG A 115 7.61 -8.25 -2.00
C ARG A 115 6.33 -8.67 -2.72
N VAL A 116 5.50 -7.72 -3.18
CA VAL A 116 4.25 -8.01 -3.91
C VAL A 116 4.44 -7.93 -5.43
N VAL A 117 5.26 -6.98 -5.91
CA VAL A 117 5.59 -6.86 -7.35
C VAL A 117 6.35 -8.08 -7.86
N ASN A 118 7.19 -8.69 -7.03
CA ASN A 118 7.94 -9.92 -7.35
C ASN A 118 7.25 -11.21 -6.86
N GLY A 119 5.99 -11.12 -6.42
CA GLY A 119 5.22 -12.24 -5.88
C GLY A 119 4.60 -13.13 -6.95
N THR A 120 5.43 -13.91 -7.65
CA THR A 120 5.09 -15.20 -8.28
C THR A 120 6.14 -16.22 -7.90
#